data_AF-A0A8K0C5I9-F1
#
_entry.id   AF-A0A8K0C5I9-F1
#
_cell.length_a   1.000
_cell.length_b   1.000
_cell.length_c   1.000
_cell.angle_alpha   90.00
_cell.angle_beta   90.00
_cell.angle_gamma   90.00
#
_symmetry.space_group_name_H-M   'P 1'
#
loop_
_entity.id
_entity.type
_entity.pdbx_description
1 polymer ?
#
loop_
_entity_poly.entity_id
_entity_poly.type
_entity_poly.pdbx_seq_one_letter_code
_entity_poly.pdbx_strand_id
1 'polypeptide(L)'
;MTPLEIFKLFFDEEVVTVFVTETKKCALLKNDGNMNVSSEEIKAFLGILILSGYNILPEKKYYWDTKSDMKNKLVSECMRRDRFLFITRYFHIGDNSDICHGDGLFKLCPLITLLKG
;
A
#
# COMPACT_ATOMS: atom_id res chain seq x y z
N MET A 1 4.61 18.18 -16.32
CA MET A 1 4.07 17.09 -15.48
C MET A 1 5.19 16.11 -15.19
N THR A 2 5.70 16.10 -13.97
CA THR A 2 6.72 15.15 -13.48
C THR A 2 6.07 13.83 -13.08
N PRO A 3 6.83 12.71 -12.97
CA PRO A 3 6.27 11.45 -12.47
C PRO A 3 5.61 11.58 -11.09
N LEU A 4 6.13 12.44 -10.21
CA LEU A 4 5.54 12.73 -8.91
C LEU A 4 4.21 13.49 -9.02
N GLU A 5 4.11 14.44 -9.96
CA GLU A 5 2.85 15.15 -10.22
C GLU A 5 1.78 14.17 -10.72
N ILE A 6 2.13 13.24 -11.62
CA ILE A 6 1.20 12.19 -12.09
C ILE A 6 0.77 11.30 -10.92
N PHE A 7 1.70 10.84 -10.08
CA PHE A 7 1.36 10.03 -8.90
C PHE A 7 0.35 10.74 -8.00
N LYS A 8 0.53 12.05 -7.77
CA LYS A 8 -0.35 12.87 -6.93
C LYS A 8 -1.72 13.14 -7.55
N LEU A 9 -1.92 12.91 -8.85
CA LEU A 9 -3.26 12.96 -9.46
C LEU A 9 -4.15 11.80 -9.00
N PHE A 10 -3.55 10.67 -8.60
CA PHE A 10 -4.28 9.48 -8.15
C PHE A 10 -4.17 9.26 -6.64
N PHE A 11 -3.04 9.64 -6.04
CA PHE A 11 -2.75 9.44 -4.63
C PHE A 11 -2.42 10.77 -3.98
N ASP A 12 -3.42 11.65 -3.93
CA ASP A 12 -3.32 12.93 -3.24
C ASP A 12 -3.28 12.74 -1.70
N GLU A 13 -3.21 13.85 -0.97
CA GLU A 13 -3.13 13.81 0.49
C GLU A 13 -4.41 13.27 1.15
N GLU A 14 -5.59 13.46 0.54
CA GLU A 14 -6.85 12.94 1.06
C GLU A 14 -6.86 11.41 0.93
N VAL A 15 -6.56 10.90 -0.26
CA VAL A 15 -6.46 9.46 -0.52
C VAL A 15 -5.46 8.78 0.40
N VAL A 16 -4.27 9.37 0.55
CA VAL A 16 -3.24 8.82 1.44
C VAL A 16 -3.72 8.84 2.90
N THR A 17 -4.43 9.88 3.34
CA THR A 17 -4.97 9.97 4.70
C THR A 17 -6.01 8.87 4.97
N VAL A 18 -6.86 8.55 3.99
CA VAL A 18 -7.81 7.43 4.08
C VAL A 18 -7.05 6.12 4.27
N PHE A 19 -6.02 5.85 3.46
CA PHE A 19 -5.23 4.63 3.59
C PHE A 19 -4.53 4.51 4.95
N VAL A 20 -3.96 5.60 5.46
CA VAL A 20 -3.35 5.61 6.79
C VAL A 20 -4.39 5.25 7.85
N THR A 21 -5.56 5.88 7.80
CA THR A 21 -6.63 5.71 8.79
C THR A 21 -7.17 4.28 8.79
N GLU A 22 -7.50 3.75 7.63
CA GLU A 22 -8.06 2.40 7.50
C GLU A 22 -7.02 1.31 7.83
N THR A 23 -5.75 1.52 7.47
CA THR A 23 -4.68 0.59 7.85
C THR A 23 -4.50 0.53 9.37
N LYS A 24 -4.52 1.69 10.04
CA LYS A 24 -4.44 1.77 11.51
C LYS A 24 -5.64 1.11 12.17
N LYS A 25 -6.86 1.41 11.70
CA LYS A 25 -8.10 0.82 12.19
C LYS A 25 -8.08 -0.71 12.07
N CYS A 26 -7.64 -1.25 10.94
CA CYS A 26 -7.52 -2.71 10.75
C CYS A 26 -6.48 -3.36 11.67
N ALA A 27 -5.32 -2.72 11.87
CA ALA A 27 -4.31 -3.21 12.80
C ALA A 27 -4.82 -3.23 14.25
N LEU A 28 -5.54 -2.18 14.67
CA LEU A 28 -6.15 -2.08 15.99
C LEU A 28 -7.20 -3.17 16.22
N LEU A 29 -8.09 -3.41 15.25
CA LEU A 29 -9.11 -4.47 15.33
C LEU A 29 -8.52 -5.87 15.48
N LYS A 30 -7.30 -6.08 14.97
CA LYS A 30 -6.56 -7.35 15.05
C LYS A 30 -5.59 -7.40 16.24
N ASN A 31 -5.64 -6.41 17.14
CA ASN A 31 -4.82 -6.29 18.34
C ASN A 31 -3.30 -6.34 18.07
N ASP A 32 -2.84 -5.73 16.97
CA ASP A 32 -1.42 -5.61 16.65
C ASP A 32 -0.87 -4.26 17.15
N GLY A 33 0.16 -4.29 17.99
CA GLY A 33 0.71 -3.10 18.66
C GLY A 33 1.51 -2.16 17.75
N ASN A 34 1.83 -2.52 16.50
CA ASN A 34 2.67 -1.71 15.61
C ASN A 34 1.88 -0.70 14.74
N MET A 35 0.91 -0.01 15.35
CA MET A 35 -0.10 0.82 14.67
C MET A 35 0.41 2.16 14.12
N ASN A 36 1.67 2.52 14.32
CA ASN A 36 2.19 3.83 13.94
C ASN A 36 2.51 3.90 12.45
N VAL A 37 1.49 3.89 11.57
CA VAL A 37 1.63 4.06 10.12
C VAL A 37 1.61 5.55 9.75
N SER A 38 2.57 6.03 8.96
CA SER A 38 2.60 7.42 8.48
C SER A 38 2.20 7.55 7.00
N SER A 39 1.89 8.79 6.58
CA SER A 39 1.60 9.10 5.17
C SER A 39 2.80 8.82 4.27
N GLU A 40 4.02 9.07 4.75
CA GLU A 40 5.27 8.78 4.04
C GLU A 40 5.45 7.28 3.85
N GLU A 41 5.12 6.47 4.86
CA GLU A 41 5.18 5.01 4.75
C GLU A 41 4.15 4.48 3.74
N ILE A 42 2.94 5.05 3.71
CA ILE A 42 1.95 4.69 2.68
C ILE A 42 2.42 5.11 1.29
N LYS A 43 2.97 6.31 1.11
CA LYS A 43 3.53 6.76 -0.18
C LYS A 43 4.68 5.86 -0.65
N ALA A 44 5.59 5.50 0.26
CA ALA A 44 6.67 4.55 0.01
C ALA A 44 6.14 3.16 -0.37
N PHE A 45 5.15 2.66 0.37
CA PHE A 45 4.49 1.39 0.10
C PHE A 45 3.84 1.37 -1.30
N LEU A 46 3.09 2.41 -1.66
CA LEU A 46 2.49 2.55 -2.99
C LEU A 46 3.56 2.62 -4.09
N GLY A 47 4.66 3.34 -3.85
CA GLY A 47 5.81 3.37 -4.76
C GLY A 47 6.42 1.99 -4.99
N ILE A 48 6.56 1.18 -3.94
CA ILE A 48 7.04 -0.21 -4.04
C ILE A 48 6.04 -1.07 -4.81
N LEU A 49 4.73 -0.88 -4.62
CA LEU A 49 3.72 -1.60 -5.41
C LEU A 49 3.81 -1.28 -6.90
N ILE A 50 3.94 0.01 -7.26
CA ILE A 50 4.12 0.44 -8.66
C ILE A 50 5.40 -0.18 -9.25
N LEU A 51 6.52 -0.11 -8.51
CA LEU A 51 7.78 -0.73 -8.94
C LEU A 51 7.62 -2.23 -9.15
N SER A 52 6.87 -2.91 -8.29
CA SER A 52 6.67 -4.36 -8.39
C SER A 52 5.88 -4.79 -9.63
N GLY A 53 5.08 -3.90 -10.22
CA GLY A 53 4.42 -4.14 -11.50
C GLY A 53 5.37 -4.08 -12.70
N TYR A 54 6.47 -3.31 -12.59
CA TYR A 54 7.50 -3.19 -13.62
C TYR A 54 8.64 -4.21 -13.45
N ASN A 55 9.12 -4.41 -12.23
CA ASN A 55 10.16 -5.39 -11.88
C ASN A 55 9.50 -6.54 -11.11
N ILE A 56 9.05 -7.57 -11.82
CA ILE A 56 8.32 -8.69 -11.21
C ILE A 56 9.32 -9.73 -10.70
N LEU A 57 9.25 -10.06 -9.41
CA LEU A 57 9.99 -11.16 -8.79
C LEU A 57 9.04 -12.31 -8.43
N PRO A 58 9.54 -13.55 -8.27
CA PRO A 58 8.69 -14.70 -7.91
C PRO A 58 7.90 -14.49 -6.60
N GLU A 59 8.48 -13.74 -5.66
CA GLU A 59 7.83 -13.30 -4.44
C GLU A 59 8.29 -11.89 -4.05
N LYS A 60 7.38 -11.08 -3.50
CA LYS A 60 7.70 -9.70 -3.06
C LYS A 60 8.83 -9.63 -2.04
N LYS A 61 8.99 -10.65 -1.19
CA LYS A 61 10.06 -10.67 -0.17
C LYS A 61 11.46 -10.63 -0.78
N TYR A 62 11.62 -11.06 -2.03
CA TYR A 62 12.92 -11.10 -2.71
C TYR A 62 13.48 -9.72 -3.06
N TYR A 63 12.68 -8.65 -3.04
CA TYR A 63 13.24 -7.29 -3.16
C TYR A 63 14.23 -6.96 -2.03
N TRP A 64 14.12 -7.66 -0.89
CA TRP A 64 15.02 -7.53 0.27
C TRP A 64 16.02 -8.69 0.40
N ASP A 65 16.24 -9.46 -0.66
CA ASP A 65 17.24 -10.53 -0.64
C ASP A 65 18.66 -9.96 -0.39
N THR A 66 19.57 -10.82 0.05
CA THR A 66 21.00 -10.51 0.17
C THR A 66 21.73 -10.72 -1.16
N LYS A 67 21.21 -11.57 -2.04
CA LYS A 67 21.78 -11.82 -3.37
C LYS A 67 21.40 -10.73 -4.36
N SER A 68 22.36 -10.32 -5.19
CA SER A 68 22.23 -9.16 -6.09
C SER A 68 21.33 -9.39 -7.29
N ASP A 69 21.02 -10.64 -7.64
CA ASP A 69 20.14 -11.01 -8.75
C ASP A 69 18.66 -10.71 -8.46
N MET A 70 18.26 -10.74 -7.18
CA MET A 70 16.89 -10.46 -6.76
C MET A 70 16.74 -9.18 -5.93
N LYS A 71 17.79 -8.78 -5.21
CA LYS A 71 17.76 -7.58 -4.37
C LYS A 71 17.45 -6.34 -5.20
N ASN A 72 16.44 -5.59 -4.79
CA ASN A 72 16.18 -4.27 -5.33
C ASN A 72 16.63 -3.20 -4.32
N LYS A 73 17.72 -2.51 -4.65
CA LYS A 73 18.34 -1.52 -3.76
C LYS A 73 17.35 -0.41 -3.39
N LEU A 74 16.61 0.13 -4.37
CA LEU A 74 15.62 1.19 -4.16
C LEU A 74 14.54 0.75 -3.16
N VAL A 75 14.00 -0.47 -3.31
CA VAL A 75 13.00 -1.00 -2.38
C VAL A 75 13.59 -1.24 -0.99
N SER A 76 14.74 -1.91 -0.93
CA SER A 76 15.35 -2.33 0.34
C SER A 76 15.83 -1.16 1.21
N GLU A 77 16.24 -0.05 0.58
CA GLU A 77 16.66 1.17 1.27
C GLU A 77 15.48 2.09 1.62
N CYS A 78 14.39 2.04 0.85
CA CYS A 78 13.20 2.85 1.08
C CYS A 78 12.36 2.38 2.28
N MET A 79 12.18 1.07 2.45
CA MET A 79 11.38 0.51 3.53
C MET A 79 11.93 -0.84 3.97
N ARG A 80 11.90 -1.16 5.28
CA ARG A 80 12.28 -2.49 5.77
C ARG A 80 11.27 -3.56 5.36
N ARG A 81 11.74 -4.76 5.03
CA ARG A 81 10.90 -5.91 4.62
C ARG A 81 9.72 -6.15 5.55
N ASP A 82 10.00 -6.28 6.85
CA ASP A 82 8.98 -6.63 7.84
C ASP A 82 7.95 -5.51 7.99
N ARG A 83 8.34 -4.26 7.72
CA ARG A 83 7.43 -3.12 7.70
C ARG A 83 6.53 -3.11 6.46
N PHE A 84 7.09 -3.42 5.29
CA PHE A 84 6.30 -3.62 4.07
C PHE A 84 5.28 -4.75 4.24
N LEU A 85 5.69 -5.88 4.82
CA LEU A 85 4.80 -7.02 5.08
C LEU A 85 3.73 -6.68 6.12
N PHE A 86 4.07 -5.90 7.15
CA PHE A 86 3.09 -5.38 8.11
C PHE A 86 2.03 -4.53 7.40
N ILE A 87 2.44 -3.51 6.62
CA ILE A 87 1.50 -2.65 5.90
C ILE A 87 0.66 -3.50 4.93
N THR A 88 1.28 -4.41 4.17
CA THR A 88 0.56 -5.33 3.25
C THR A 88 -0.55 -6.12 3.95
N ARG A 89 -0.32 -6.56 5.20
CA ARG A 89 -1.29 -7.36 5.97
C ARG A 89 -2.51 -6.54 6.40
N TYR A 90 -2.34 -5.26 6.68
CA TYR A 90 -3.36 -4.39 7.27
C TYR A 90 -3.88 -3.32 6.31
N PHE A 91 -3.30 -3.18 5.12
CA PHE A 91 -3.74 -2.21 4.13
C PHE A 91 -5.16 -2.52 3.67
N HIS A 92 -6.07 -1.59 3.92
CA HIS A 92 -7.49 -1.66 3.58
C HIS A 92 -7.95 -0.30 3.04
N ILE A 93 -8.96 -0.31 2.16
CA ILE A 93 -9.43 0.89 1.43
C ILE A 93 -10.89 1.24 1.79
N GLY A 94 -11.51 0.54 2.73
CA GLY A 94 -12.87 0.86 3.18
C GLY A 94 -13.35 -0.01 4.33
N ASP A 95 -14.42 0.45 4.98
CA ASP A 95 -15.10 -0.30 6.03
C ASP A 95 -15.83 -1.50 5.43
N ASN A 96 -15.66 -2.68 6.01
CA ASN A 96 -16.30 -3.91 5.53
C ASN A 96 -17.82 -3.93 5.82
N SER A 97 -18.39 -2.83 6.34
CA SER A 97 -19.82 -2.68 6.62
C SER A 97 -20.65 -2.33 5.40
N ASP A 98 -20.07 -1.75 4.34
CA ASP A 98 -20.74 -1.49 3.06
C ASP A 98 -20.54 -2.67 2.08
N ILE A 99 -21.11 -3.81 2.45
CA ILE A 99 -21.11 -5.01 1.60
C ILE A 99 -22.12 -4.79 0.46
N CYS A 100 -21.68 -4.22 -0.66
CA CYS A 100 -22.39 -4.37 -1.93
C CYS A 100 -22.33 -5.84 -2.36
N HIS A 101 -23.32 -6.62 -1.95
CA HIS A 101 -23.49 -8.00 -2.40
C HIS A 101 -23.70 -8.01 -3.93
N GLY A 102 -22.66 -8.39 -4.69
CA GLY A 102 -22.81 -8.61 -6.13
C GLY A 102 -21.54 -8.46 -6.98
N ASP A 103 -20.59 -7.62 -6.56
CA ASP A 103 -19.40 -7.33 -7.37
C ASP A 103 -18.13 -7.93 -6.77
N GLY A 104 -17.42 -8.79 -7.51
CA GLY A 104 -16.12 -9.34 -7.10
C GLY A 104 -15.02 -8.29 -6.84
N LEU A 105 -15.29 -7.03 -7.24
CA LEU A 105 -14.45 -5.86 -7.01
C LEU A 105 -14.86 -5.04 -5.77
N PHE A 106 -15.78 -5.51 -4.93
CA PHE A 106 -16.29 -4.75 -3.76
C PHE A 106 -15.19 -4.20 -2.85
N LYS A 107 -14.06 -4.90 -2.70
CA LYS A 107 -12.90 -4.43 -1.91
C LYS A 107 -12.11 -3.30 -2.58
N LEU A 108 -12.22 -3.18 -3.90
CA LEU A 108 -11.59 -2.13 -4.72
C LEU A 108 -12.58 -1.02 -5.10
N CYS A 109 -13.89 -1.22 -4.96
CA CYS A 109 -14.90 -0.20 -5.20
C CYS A 109 -14.62 1.12 -4.45
N PRO A 110 -14.27 1.12 -3.15
CA PRO A 110 -13.92 2.37 -2.45
C PRO A 110 -12.74 3.09 -3.10
N LEU A 111 -11.71 2.36 -3.54
CA LEU A 111 -10.57 2.93 -4.26
C LEU A 111 -11.01 3.51 -5.61
N ILE A 112 -11.82 2.77 -6.37
CA ILE A 112 -12.27 3.19 -7.70
C ILE A 112 -13.16 4.44 -7.60
N THR A 113 -14.01 4.54 -6.57
CA THR A 113 -14.82 5.73 -6.32
C THR A 113 -13.95 6.92 -5.94
N LEU A 114 -12.98 6.71 -5.06
CA LEU A 114 -12.04 7.73 -4.61
C LEU A 114 -11.17 8.28 -5.75
N LEU A 115 -10.77 7.42 -6.70
CA LEU A 115 -9.97 7.79 -7.88
C LEU A 115 -10.79 8.42 -9.03
N LYS A 116 -12.12 8.42 -8.95
CA LYS A 116 -13.02 9.00 -9.96
C LYS A 116 -13.51 10.40 -9.59
N GLY A 117 -13.13 10.90 -8.41
CA GLY A 117 -13.41 12.26 -7.94
C GLY A 117 -12.54 13.30 -8.61
#